data_AF-A0A6J3L4N5-F1
#
_entry.id   AF-A0A6J3L4N5-F1
#
_cell.length_a   1.000
_cell.length_b   1.000
_cell.length_c   1.000
_cell.angle_alpha   90.00
_cell.angle_beta   90.00
_cell.angle_gamma   90.00
#
_symmetry.space_group_name_H-M   'P 1'
#
loop_
_entity.id
_entity.type
_entity.pdbx_description
1 polymer ?
#
loop_
_entity_poly.entity_id
_entity_poly.type
_entity_poly.pdbx_seq_one_letter_code
_entity_poly.pdbx_strand_id
1 'polypeptide(L)'
;MTLTTRKILADVEPNEIRTLRTDLNSAVKGKLQRLNPFLDKDGMLRVGGRLSHSPMPFSQKHPIILPKSSVTALIIEDEHLINLHSGTQATLYALRRSYWPIDGRSQVWSTLKKCVRCCRANPNPVDYVMGDLPAARITESRPFTNVGIDYCGPFYIKERKDRNRRKIKVYVAIFICLAVKAVHIELVSDLTSEAFIAALRRFIARRGFCVTIYSDNGTNFLGANNELRELRNLLQSDDHKVKVQSFLADRRMEWLFIPPNSPHFGGLWEAAVKSFKRHFRRVAGWGYMGGRRREDGVASVIEISGKLESLGKGGNQSGGLVPVSAKRVWIREVLPGQGGVKPNQQV
;
A
#
# COMPACT_ATOMS: atom_id res chain seq x y z
N MET A 1 29.24 -10.64 34.60
CA MET A 1 27.98 -9.88 34.73
C MET A 1 27.57 -9.65 36.18
N THR A 2 27.62 -10.67 37.05
CA THR A 2 27.16 -10.62 38.46
C THR A 2 27.77 -9.50 39.31
N LEU A 3 29.07 -9.22 39.21
CA LEU A 3 29.72 -8.14 39.97
C LEU A 3 29.25 -6.74 39.55
N THR A 4 29.04 -6.52 38.26
CA THR A 4 28.57 -5.24 37.70
C THR A 4 27.13 -4.97 38.09
N THR A 5 26.27 -5.99 37.98
CA THR A 5 24.87 -5.89 38.39
C THR A 5 24.74 -5.67 39.90
N ARG A 6 25.59 -6.30 40.71
CA ARG A 6 25.64 -6.12 42.16
C ARG A 6 26.03 -4.70 42.57
N LYS A 7 27.05 -4.11 41.91
CA LYS A 7 27.44 -2.71 42.14
C LYS A 7 26.33 -1.74 41.74
N ILE A 8 25.74 -1.93 40.56
CA ILE A 8 24.67 -1.06 40.06
C ILE A 8 23.43 -1.12 40.96
N LEU A 9 23.07 -2.29 41.48
CA LEU A 9 21.98 -2.37 42.44
C LEU A 9 22.31 -1.69 43.77
N ALA A 10 23.54 -1.86 44.26
CA ALA A 10 23.99 -1.19 45.48
C ALA A 10 24.00 0.34 45.34
N ASP A 11 24.28 0.85 44.15
CA ASP A 11 24.30 2.29 43.88
C ASP A 11 22.90 2.89 43.70
N VAL A 12 21.94 2.14 43.13
CA VAL A 12 20.59 2.67 42.80
C VAL A 12 19.57 2.46 43.93
N GLU A 13 19.65 1.37 44.69
CA GLU A 13 18.71 1.07 45.79
C GLU A 13 19.49 0.76 47.10
N PRO A 14 20.30 1.70 47.61
CA PRO A 14 21.22 1.47 48.72
C PRO A 14 20.50 1.20 50.05
N ASN A 15 19.33 1.81 50.26
CA ASN A 15 18.58 1.73 51.51
C ASN A 15 17.92 0.36 51.67
N GLU A 16 17.29 -0.15 50.61
CA GLU A 16 16.59 -1.42 50.57
C GLU A 16 17.55 -2.60 50.76
N ILE A 17 18.73 -2.52 50.13
CA ILE A 17 19.79 -3.52 50.30
C ILE A 17 20.37 -3.46 51.71
N ARG A 18 20.56 -2.26 52.27
CA ARG A 18 21.04 -2.10 53.66
C ARG A 18 20.05 -2.69 54.65
N THR A 19 18.75 -2.41 54.50
CA THR A 19 17.67 -2.94 55.35
C THR A 19 17.64 -4.46 55.36
N LEU A 20 17.68 -5.10 54.17
CA LEU A 20 17.69 -6.56 54.05
C LEU A 20 18.99 -7.23 54.53
N ARG A 21 20.11 -6.48 54.61
CA ARG A 21 21.36 -6.99 55.21
C ARG A 21 21.35 -6.94 56.73
N THR A 22 20.69 -5.94 57.32
CA THR A 22 20.56 -5.79 58.78
C THR A 22 19.50 -6.70 59.39
N ASP A 23 18.38 -6.92 58.70
CA ASP A 23 17.33 -7.83 59.14
C ASP A 23 16.64 -8.45 57.92
N LEU A 24 16.84 -9.76 57.76
CA LEU A 24 16.27 -10.56 56.66
C LEU A 24 14.74 -10.59 56.65
N ASN A 25 14.10 -10.31 57.80
CA ASN A 25 12.64 -10.29 57.95
C ASN A 25 12.05 -8.88 57.92
N SER A 26 12.89 -7.84 57.78
CA SER A 26 12.42 -6.47 57.76
C SER A 26 11.65 -6.16 56.47
N ALA A 27 10.48 -5.55 56.61
CA ALA A 27 9.66 -5.18 55.47
C ALA A 27 10.33 -4.07 54.65
N VAL A 28 10.74 -4.39 53.42
CA VAL A 28 11.24 -3.39 52.46
C VAL A 28 10.13 -2.39 52.17
N LYS A 29 10.39 -1.11 52.45
CA LYS A 29 9.44 -0.01 52.20
C LYS A 29 9.53 0.44 50.74
N GLY A 30 8.43 0.95 50.17
CA GLY A 30 8.43 1.60 48.85
C GLY A 30 7.97 0.72 47.67
N LYS A 31 8.37 1.09 46.45
CA LYS A 31 7.87 0.49 45.19
C LYS A 31 8.23 -0.99 45.03
N LEU A 32 9.32 -1.43 45.66
CA LEU A 32 9.79 -2.80 45.61
C LEU A 32 9.05 -3.73 46.58
N GLN A 33 8.32 -3.21 47.58
CA GLN A 33 7.57 -4.01 48.55
C GLN A 33 6.62 -5.02 47.87
N ARG A 34 5.98 -4.60 46.76
CA ARG A 34 5.04 -5.43 46.00
C ARG A 34 5.70 -6.65 45.34
N LEU A 35 7.02 -6.65 45.23
CA LEU A 35 7.81 -7.75 44.65
C LEU A 35 8.34 -8.73 45.71
N ASN A 36 8.01 -8.52 46.99
CA ASN A 36 8.50 -9.29 48.13
C ASN A 36 10.01 -9.63 48.01
N PRO A 37 10.89 -8.61 47.93
CA PRO A 37 12.27 -8.80 47.52
C PRO A 37 13.09 -9.48 48.63
N PHE A 38 14.05 -10.31 48.23
CA PHE A 38 14.99 -10.96 49.15
C PHE A 38 16.40 -10.99 48.55
N LEU A 39 17.41 -11.21 49.40
CA LEU A 39 18.80 -11.38 48.98
C LEU A 39 19.13 -12.87 48.80
N ASP A 40 19.73 -13.21 47.66
CA ASP A 40 20.26 -14.57 47.46
C ASP A 40 21.60 -14.79 48.17
N LYS A 41 22.13 -16.02 48.05
CA LYS A 41 23.43 -16.42 48.64
C LYS A 41 24.61 -15.56 48.14
N ASP A 42 24.48 -15.00 46.94
CA ASP A 42 25.49 -14.14 46.31
C ASP A 42 25.28 -12.65 46.66
N GLY A 43 24.26 -12.32 47.47
CA GLY A 43 23.91 -10.96 47.87
C GLY A 43 23.23 -10.16 46.76
N MET A 44 22.57 -10.81 45.80
CA MET A 44 21.77 -10.20 44.74
C MET A 44 20.31 -10.04 45.17
N LEU A 45 19.72 -8.89 44.84
CA LEU A 45 18.29 -8.63 45.09
C LEU A 45 17.42 -9.35 44.06
N ARG A 46 16.52 -10.21 44.52
CA ARG A 46 15.63 -11.00 43.69
C ARG A 46 14.17 -10.81 44.07
N VAL A 47 13.29 -11.10 43.13
CA VAL A 47 11.84 -11.09 43.34
C VAL A 47 11.41 -12.35 44.10
N GLY A 48 10.67 -12.15 45.19
CA GLY A 48 9.95 -13.22 45.87
C GLY A 48 8.71 -13.62 45.08
N GLY A 49 8.36 -14.90 45.09
CA GLY A 49 7.29 -15.41 44.24
C GLY A 49 6.59 -16.63 44.84
N ARG A 50 5.51 -17.06 44.17
CA ARG A 50 4.70 -18.22 44.54
C ARG A 50 5.10 -19.50 43.80
N LEU A 51 6.19 -19.45 43.02
CA LEU A 51 6.64 -20.53 42.14
C LEU A 51 7.68 -21.45 42.79
N SER A 52 7.81 -21.43 44.12
CA SER A 52 8.84 -22.18 44.85
C SER A 52 8.81 -23.68 44.56
N HIS A 53 7.60 -24.26 44.43
CA HIS A 53 7.37 -25.69 44.15
C HIS A 53 7.37 -26.06 42.66
N SER A 54 7.54 -25.10 41.74
CA SER A 54 7.62 -25.38 40.30
C SER A 54 8.91 -26.17 39.95
N PRO A 55 8.95 -26.98 38.89
CA PRO A 55 10.22 -27.58 38.40
C PRO A 55 11.16 -26.58 37.71
N MET A 56 10.78 -25.29 37.62
CA MET A 56 11.57 -24.27 36.94
C MET A 56 12.94 -23.98 37.60
N PRO A 57 13.93 -23.49 36.83
CA PRO A 57 15.21 -23.04 37.37
C PRO A 57 15.04 -21.90 38.40
N PHE A 58 15.97 -21.83 39.34
CA PHE A 58 15.95 -20.82 40.41
C PHE A 58 15.88 -19.38 39.88
N SER A 59 16.61 -19.06 38.81
CA SER A 59 16.61 -17.74 38.17
C SER A 59 15.25 -17.34 37.60
N GLN A 60 14.46 -18.32 37.13
CA GLN A 60 13.14 -18.08 36.57
C GLN A 60 12.07 -17.99 37.67
N LYS A 61 12.25 -18.71 38.78
CA LYS A 61 11.41 -18.58 39.97
C LYS A 61 11.61 -17.24 40.67
N HIS A 62 12.87 -16.82 40.75
CA HIS A 62 13.33 -15.64 41.49
C HIS A 62 14.25 -14.78 40.61
N PRO A 63 13.69 -14.07 39.62
CA PRO A 63 14.48 -13.23 38.72
C PRO A 63 15.15 -12.07 39.48
N ILE A 64 16.34 -11.68 39.01
CA ILE A 64 17.14 -10.61 39.60
C ILE A 64 16.48 -9.26 39.30
N ILE A 65 16.22 -8.45 40.31
CA ILE A 65 15.62 -7.13 40.11
C ILE A 65 16.62 -6.23 39.37
N LEU A 66 16.20 -5.59 38.28
CA LEU A 66 17.03 -4.64 37.54
C LEU A 66 16.51 -3.21 37.72
N PRO A 67 17.35 -2.27 38.23
CA PRO A 67 16.98 -0.87 38.33
C PRO A 67 16.89 -0.19 36.96
N LYS A 68 16.36 1.04 36.93
CA LYS A 68 16.42 1.87 35.72
C LYS A 68 17.87 2.35 35.51
N SER A 69 18.61 1.75 34.59
CA SER A 69 19.99 2.12 34.28
C SER A 69 20.34 1.87 32.82
N SER A 70 21.47 2.43 32.36
CA SER A 70 22.01 2.16 31.02
C SER A 70 22.31 0.68 30.80
N VAL A 71 22.78 -0.03 31.83
CA VAL A 71 23.06 -1.47 31.76
C VAL A 71 21.77 -2.27 31.58
N THR A 72 20.69 -1.89 32.24
CA THR A 72 19.38 -2.52 32.03
C THR A 72 18.90 -2.34 30.59
N ALA A 73 19.14 -1.17 29.97
CA ALA A 73 18.82 -0.94 28.57
C ALA A 73 19.63 -1.85 27.63
N LEU A 74 20.93 -2.05 27.90
CA LEU A 74 21.78 -2.97 27.14
C LEU A 74 21.33 -4.44 27.27
N ILE A 75 20.92 -4.86 28.48
CA ILE A 75 20.37 -6.22 28.69
C ILE A 75 19.07 -6.41 27.89
N ILE A 76 18.20 -5.40 27.89
CA ILE A 76 16.96 -5.42 27.09
C ILE A 76 17.28 -5.51 25.60
N GLU A 77 18.27 -4.76 25.13
CA GLU A 77 18.69 -4.75 23.72
C GLU A 77 19.26 -6.11 23.29
N ASP A 78 20.14 -6.70 24.11
CA ASP A 78 20.69 -8.04 23.86
C ASP A 78 19.57 -9.10 23.77
N GLU A 79 18.64 -9.11 24.73
CA GLU A 79 17.51 -10.04 24.70
C GLU A 79 16.60 -9.80 23.49
N HIS A 80 16.40 -8.55 23.08
CA HIS A 80 15.65 -8.21 21.87
C HIS A 80 16.32 -8.76 20.60
N LEU A 81 17.66 -8.71 20.52
CA LEU A 81 18.44 -9.23 19.40
C LEU A 81 18.46 -10.77 19.36
N ILE A 82 18.65 -11.42 20.52
CA ILE A 82 18.64 -12.88 20.64
C ILE A 82 17.26 -13.45 20.23
N ASN A 83 16.18 -12.76 20.61
CA ASN A 83 14.82 -13.14 20.23
C ASN A 83 14.38 -12.56 18.88
N LEU A 84 15.33 -12.31 17.97
CA LEU A 84 15.09 -11.91 16.57
C LEU A 84 14.12 -10.74 16.40
N HIS A 85 14.37 -9.66 17.14
CA HIS A 85 13.56 -8.44 17.09
C HIS A 85 12.11 -8.61 17.56
N SER A 86 11.89 -9.51 18.52
CA SER A 86 10.57 -9.74 19.11
C SER A 86 9.92 -8.46 19.69
N GLY A 87 8.58 -8.45 19.70
CA GLY A 87 7.80 -7.32 20.22
C GLY A 87 7.89 -7.18 21.75
N THR A 88 7.44 -6.04 22.28
CA THR A 88 7.61 -5.64 23.69
C THR A 88 7.21 -6.73 24.71
N GLN A 89 6.10 -7.43 24.49
CA GLN A 89 5.65 -8.47 25.42
C GLN A 89 6.52 -9.72 25.38
N ALA A 90 6.94 -10.15 24.20
CA ALA A 90 7.80 -11.31 24.03
C ALA A 90 9.19 -11.06 24.62
N THR A 91 9.79 -9.90 24.34
CA THR A 91 11.07 -9.51 24.94
C THR A 91 10.97 -9.41 26.47
N LEU A 92 9.88 -8.83 26.99
CA LEU A 92 9.67 -8.76 28.45
C LEU A 92 9.53 -10.14 29.09
N TYR A 93 8.85 -11.07 28.42
CA TYR A 93 8.72 -12.45 28.90
C TYR A 93 10.07 -13.18 28.91
N ALA A 94 10.85 -13.02 27.84
CA ALA A 94 12.18 -13.61 27.74
C ALA A 94 13.12 -13.08 28.84
N LEU A 95 13.13 -11.75 29.05
CA LEU A 95 13.86 -11.11 30.15
C LEU A 95 13.47 -11.68 31.52
N ARG A 96 12.16 -11.88 31.77
CA ARG A 96 11.63 -12.39 33.05
C ARG A 96 12.05 -13.80 33.41
N ARG A 97 12.72 -14.53 32.51
CA ARG A 97 13.33 -15.83 32.82
C ARG A 97 14.58 -15.69 33.71
N SER A 98 15.20 -14.52 33.73
CA SER A 98 16.44 -14.26 34.47
C SER A 98 16.42 -12.95 35.26
N TYR A 99 15.68 -11.95 34.77
CA TYR A 99 15.71 -10.57 35.24
C TYR A 99 14.32 -9.96 35.39
N TRP A 100 14.14 -9.10 36.38
CA TRP A 100 12.91 -8.37 36.65
C TRP A 100 13.16 -6.85 36.59
N PRO A 101 13.05 -6.23 35.40
CA PRO A 101 13.21 -4.79 35.28
C PRO A 101 12.05 -4.04 35.96
N ILE A 102 12.39 -3.05 36.79
CA ILE A 102 11.41 -2.14 37.42
C ILE A 102 10.70 -1.36 36.31
N ASP A 103 9.36 -1.35 36.30
CA ASP A 103 8.59 -0.73 35.20
C ASP A 103 8.96 -1.33 33.83
N GLY A 104 9.12 -2.65 33.81
CA GLY A 104 9.71 -3.41 32.70
C GLY A 104 9.06 -3.18 31.34
N ARG A 105 7.72 -3.09 31.26
CA ARG A 105 7.04 -2.84 29.98
C ARG A 105 7.47 -1.51 29.36
N SER A 106 7.53 -0.45 30.17
CA SER A 106 7.88 0.90 29.71
C SER A 106 9.35 0.97 29.30
N GLN A 107 10.25 0.35 30.08
CA GLN A 107 11.67 0.26 29.72
C GLN A 107 11.87 -0.50 28.41
N VAL A 108 11.27 -1.69 28.28
CA VAL A 108 11.39 -2.52 27.07
C VAL A 108 10.85 -1.75 25.85
N TRP A 109 9.68 -1.13 25.98
CA TRP A 109 9.12 -0.34 24.88
C TRP A 109 10.03 0.83 24.46
N SER A 110 10.61 1.55 25.42
CA SER A 110 11.53 2.66 25.16
C SER A 110 12.81 2.21 24.44
N THR A 111 13.39 1.07 24.84
CA THR A 111 14.57 0.50 24.18
C THR A 111 14.24 0.02 22.77
N LEU A 112 13.14 -0.70 22.58
CA LEU A 112 12.72 -1.22 21.28
C LEU A 112 12.42 -0.10 20.27
N LYS A 113 11.88 1.03 20.73
CA LYS A 113 11.64 2.21 19.88
C LYS A 113 12.91 2.84 19.32
N LYS A 114 14.08 2.56 19.91
CA LYS A 114 15.38 3.03 19.41
C LYS A 114 16.02 2.03 18.43
N CYS A 115 15.47 0.82 18.33
CA CYS A 115 15.99 -0.20 17.42
C CYS A 115 15.71 0.20 15.95
N VAL A 116 16.77 0.55 15.22
CA VAL A 116 16.68 0.98 13.81
C VAL A 116 16.01 -0.05 12.92
N ARG A 117 16.30 -1.36 13.13
CA ARG A 117 15.70 -2.44 12.34
C ARG A 117 14.18 -2.51 12.53
N CYS A 118 13.72 -2.42 13.78
CA CYS A 118 12.28 -2.41 14.10
C CYS A 118 11.57 -1.17 13.55
N CYS A 119 12.19 0.01 13.69
CA CYS A 119 11.62 1.27 13.18
C CYS A 119 11.50 1.27 11.65
N ARG A 120 12.46 0.67 10.94
CA ARG A 120 12.41 0.53 9.48
C ARG A 120 11.38 -0.50 9.02
N ALA A 121 11.23 -1.59 9.78
CA ALA A 121 10.28 -2.66 9.46
C ALA A 121 8.82 -2.25 9.70
N ASN A 122 8.58 -1.38 10.70
CA ASN A 122 7.25 -0.89 11.04
C ASN A 122 7.29 0.64 11.22
N PRO A 123 7.35 1.40 10.12
CA PRO A 123 7.32 2.86 10.19
C PRO A 123 5.96 3.32 10.74
N ASN A 124 5.96 4.40 11.51
CA ASN A 124 4.69 5.01 11.90
C ASN A 124 3.93 5.46 10.64
N PRO A 125 2.60 5.23 10.58
CA PRO A 125 1.80 5.81 9.51
C PRO A 125 1.95 7.33 9.56
N VAL A 126 2.27 7.93 8.42
CA VAL A 126 2.26 9.38 8.27
C VAL A 126 0.81 9.79 8.02
N ASP A 127 0.24 10.58 8.93
CA ASP A 127 -1.06 11.18 8.72
C ASP A 127 -0.91 12.33 7.70
N TYR A 128 -1.17 12.03 6.42
CA TYR A 128 -1.21 13.05 5.39
C TYR A 128 -2.51 13.85 5.53
N VAL A 129 -2.40 15.19 5.61
CA VAL A 129 -3.55 16.06 5.38
C VAL A 129 -3.99 15.85 3.92
N MET A 130 -5.25 15.49 3.70
CA MET A 130 -5.79 15.28 2.37
C MET A 130 -5.72 16.60 1.60
N GLY A 131 -4.95 16.63 0.51
CA GLY A 131 -4.92 17.78 -0.39
C GLY A 131 -6.26 18.03 -1.06
N ASP A 132 -6.46 19.28 -1.46
CA ASP A 132 -7.68 19.74 -2.13
C ASP A 132 -7.91 18.99 -3.45
N LEU A 133 -9.17 18.71 -3.75
CA LEU A 133 -9.54 18.10 -5.02
C LEU A 133 -9.50 19.14 -6.14
N PRO A 134 -9.04 18.78 -7.35
CA PRO A 134 -9.00 19.70 -8.48
C PRO A 134 -10.40 20.20 -8.84
N ALA A 135 -10.52 21.47 -9.26
CA ALA A 135 -11.77 22.07 -9.71
C ALA A 135 -12.48 21.19 -10.76
N ALA A 136 -11.72 20.61 -11.70
CA ALA A 136 -12.22 19.70 -12.73
C ALA A 136 -12.98 18.45 -12.20
N ARG A 137 -12.83 18.12 -10.91
CA ARG A 137 -13.48 16.98 -10.25
C ARG A 137 -14.70 17.40 -9.42
N ILE A 138 -14.75 18.64 -8.95
CA ILE A 138 -15.79 19.13 -8.04
C ILE A 138 -16.79 20.07 -8.73
N THR A 139 -16.36 20.76 -9.77
CA THR A 139 -17.21 21.65 -10.56
C THR A 139 -18.07 20.86 -11.52
N GLU A 140 -19.37 21.15 -11.52
CA GLU A 140 -20.31 20.55 -12.45
C GLU A 140 -19.92 20.88 -13.89
N SER A 141 -19.86 19.86 -14.73
CA SER A 141 -19.53 19.99 -16.15
C SER A 141 -20.17 18.85 -16.94
N ARG A 142 -20.31 19.05 -18.26
CA ARG A 142 -20.76 17.99 -19.16
C ARG A 142 -19.86 16.75 -18.98
N PRO A 143 -20.43 15.53 -18.95
CA PRO A 143 -19.63 14.31 -18.93
C PRO A 143 -18.59 14.32 -20.05
N PHE A 144 -17.37 13.94 -19.71
CA PHE A 144 -16.20 13.95 -20.58
C PHE A 144 -15.70 15.33 -21.03
N THR A 145 -16.10 16.44 -20.38
CA THR A 145 -15.44 17.75 -20.60
C THR A 145 -13.99 17.74 -20.12
N ASN A 146 -13.75 17.24 -18.90
CA ASN A 146 -12.42 17.09 -18.32
C ASN A 146 -12.12 15.60 -18.17
N VAL A 147 -11.05 15.14 -18.81
CA VAL A 147 -10.76 13.71 -18.98
C VAL A 147 -9.35 13.39 -18.52
N GLY A 148 -9.20 12.39 -17.66
CA GLY A 148 -7.92 11.74 -17.40
C GLY A 148 -7.68 10.62 -18.40
N ILE A 149 -6.46 10.49 -18.92
CA ILE A 149 -6.04 9.38 -19.79
C ILE A 149 -5.01 8.55 -19.05
N ASP A 150 -5.20 7.23 -19.10
CA ASP A 150 -4.20 6.25 -18.68
C ASP A 150 -4.08 5.13 -19.72
N TYR A 151 -2.93 4.49 -19.75
CA TYR A 151 -2.66 3.33 -20.59
C TYR A 151 -2.52 2.08 -19.74
N CYS A 152 -3.16 1.00 -20.18
CA CYS A 152 -3.04 -0.32 -19.59
C CYS A 152 -2.53 -1.33 -20.62
N GLY A 153 -1.56 -2.14 -20.24
CA GLY A 153 -1.02 -3.19 -21.09
C GLY A 153 0.39 -3.61 -20.68
N PRO A 154 1.08 -4.37 -21.54
CA PRO A 154 0.59 -4.89 -22.83
C PRO A 154 -0.36 -6.08 -22.67
N PHE A 155 -1.27 -6.23 -23.65
CA PHE A 155 -2.08 -7.42 -23.87
C PHE A 155 -1.71 -8.05 -25.21
N TYR A 156 -2.06 -9.32 -25.40
CA TYR A 156 -1.76 -10.05 -26.62
C TYR A 156 -3.04 -10.57 -27.25
N ILE A 157 -3.37 -10.08 -28.44
CA ILE A 157 -4.56 -10.52 -29.18
C ILE A 157 -4.18 -11.30 -30.43
N LYS A 158 -5.12 -12.11 -30.92
CA LYS A 158 -5.09 -12.68 -32.27
C LYS A 158 -6.12 -11.94 -33.11
N GLU A 159 -5.74 -11.52 -34.31
CA GLU A 159 -6.63 -10.80 -35.24
C GLU A 159 -7.74 -11.72 -35.79
N ARG A 160 -7.50 -13.03 -35.89
CA ARG A 160 -8.46 -14.05 -36.35
C ARG A 160 -8.34 -15.34 -35.53
N LYS A 161 -9.37 -16.20 -35.60
CA LYS A 161 -9.49 -17.47 -34.84
C LYS A 161 -8.51 -18.59 -35.28
N ASP A 162 -7.59 -18.32 -36.19
CA ASP A 162 -6.70 -19.36 -36.72
C ASP A 162 -5.64 -19.81 -35.70
N ARG A 163 -5.41 -21.13 -35.68
CA ARG A 163 -4.55 -21.78 -34.67
C ARG A 163 -3.11 -21.26 -34.68
N ASN A 164 -2.56 -20.92 -35.85
CA ASN A 164 -1.11 -20.74 -36.03
C ASN A 164 -0.63 -19.31 -36.35
N ARG A 165 -1.35 -18.26 -35.90
CA ARG A 165 -0.93 -16.86 -36.14
C ARG A 165 -0.27 -16.20 -34.92
N ARG A 166 0.70 -15.32 -35.23
CA ARG A 166 1.48 -14.54 -34.26
C ARG A 166 0.55 -13.64 -33.44
N LYS A 167 0.73 -13.66 -32.13
CA LYS A 167 0.01 -12.76 -31.22
C LYS A 167 0.53 -11.34 -31.41
N ILE A 168 -0.38 -10.37 -31.51
CA ILE A 168 -0.07 -8.95 -31.67
C ILE A 168 -0.14 -8.29 -30.28
N LYS A 169 0.90 -7.53 -29.95
CA LYS A 169 0.96 -6.71 -28.72
C LYS A 169 -0.02 -5.55 -28.91
N VAL A 170 -0.92 -5.34 -27.99
CA VAL A 170 -1.88 -4.24 -27.99
C VAL A 170 -1.98 -3.61 -26.60
N TYR A 171 -2.46 -2.39 -26.58
CA TYR A 171 -2.64 -1.59 -25.38
C TYR A 171 -4.08 -1.13 -25.28
N VAL A 172 -4.46 -0.69 -24.09
CA VAL A 172 -5.81 -0.18 -23.82
C VAL A 172 -5.67 1.23 -23.28
N ALA A 173 -6.22 2.20 -23.99
CA ALA A 173 -6.36 3.56 -23.53
C ALA A 173 -7.65 3.68 -22.70
N ILE A 174 -7.53 4.20 -21.50
CA ILE A 174 -8.62 4.36 -20.55
C ILE A 174 -8.84 5.87 -20.35
N PHE A 175 -9.99 6.34 -20.82
CA PHE A 175 -10.45 7.72 -20.69
C PHE A 175 -11.41 7.80 -19.49
N ILE A 176 -11.08 8.62 -18.50
CA ILE A 176 -11.81 8.75 -17.24
C ILE A 176 -12.37 10.17 -17.15
N CYS A 177 -13.69 10.32 -17.07
CA CYS A 177 -14.28 11.63 -16.83
C CYS A 177 -14.05 12.07 -15.36
N LEU A 178 -13.49 13.26 -15.15
CA LEU A 178 -13.19 13.75 -13.80
C LEU A 178 -14.43 14.16 -13.00
N ALA A 179 -15.49 14.64 -13.67
CA ALA A 179 -16.73 15.05 -13.02
C ALA A 179 -17.55 13.84 -12.53
N VAL A 180 -17.84 12.88 -13.42
CA VAL A 180 -18.75 11.76 -13.11
C VAL A 180 -18.06 10.42 -12.86
N LYS A 181 -16.73 10.36 -13.02
CA LYS A 181 -15.90 9.13 -12.89
C LYS A 181 -16.35 7.99 -13.82
N ALA A 182 -16.95 8.36 -14.95
CA ALA A 182 -17.30 7.42 -16.01
C ALA A 182 -16.03 7.04 -16.79
N VAL A 183 -15.92 5.77 -17.16
CA VAL A 183 -14.76 5.24 -17.87
C VAL A 183 -15.16 4.86 -19.29
N HIS A 184 -14.36 5.29 -20.27
CA HIS A 184 -14.44 4.88 -21.67
C HIS A 184 -13.12 4.20 -22.05
N ILE A 185 -13.21 3.08 -22.76
CA ILE A 185 -12.08 2.19 -23.00
C ILE A 185 -11.91 2.01 -24.50
N GLU A 186 -10.71 2.25 -24.99
CA GLU A 186 -10.34 2.11 -26.40
C GLU A 186 -9.14 1.18 -26.55
N LEU A 187 -9.21 0.29 -27.54
CA LEU A 187 -8.09 -0.56 -27.90
C LEU A 187 -7.11 0.24 -28.78
N VAL A 188 -5.82 0.07 -28.52
CA VAL A 188 -4.72 0.74 -29.23
C VAL A 188 -3.74 -0.31 -29.72
N SER A 189 -3.43 -0.28 -31.02
CA SER A 189 -2.57 -1.28 -31.67
C SER A 189 -1.12 -1.21 -31.21
N ASP A 190 -0.59 -0.01 -31.00
CA ASP A 190 0.81 0.21 -30.62
C ASP A 190 0.96 1.49 -29.79
N LEU A 191 2.17 1.73 -29.28
CA LEU A 191 2.53 2.95 -28.58
C LEU A 191 3.11 3.95 -29.58
N THR A 192 2.28 4.40 -30.53
CA THR A 192 2.62 5.46 -31.49
C THR A 192 1.65 6.64 -31.37
N SER A 193 2.08 7.81 -31.84
CA SER A 193 1.27 9.02 -31.85
C SER A 193 0.01 8.84 -32.70
N GLU A 194 0.14 8.19 -33.85
CA GLU A 194 -0.98 7.95 -34.77
C GLU A 194 -2.04 7.03 -34.17
N ALA A 195 -1.64 5.94 -33.52
CA ALA A 195 -2.60 5.06 -32.87
C ALA A 195 -3.29 5.72 -31.67
N PHE A 196 -2.58 6.58 -30.94
CA PHE A 196 -3.21 7.40 -29.91
C PHE A 196 -4.23 8.38 -30.49
N ILE A 197 -3.87 9.14 -31.53
CA ILE A 197 -4.79 10.09 -32.21
C ILE A 197 -6.01 9.33 -32.76
N ALA A 198 -5.82 8.14 -33.33
CA ALA A 198 -6.92 7.31 -33.79
C ALA A 198 -7.85 6.89 -32.63
N ALA A 199 -7.30 6.52 -31.47
CA ALA A 199 -8.09 6.22 -30.28
C ALA A 199 -8.83 7.45 -29.75
N LEU A 200 -8.17 8.60 -29.72
CA LEU A 200 -8.78 9.87 -29.32
C LEU A 200 -9.92 10.27 -30.26
N ARG A 201 -9.77 10.09 -31.58
CA ARG A 201 -10.85 10.31 -32.56
C ARG A 201 -12.05 9.42 -32.31
N ARG A 202 -11.84 8.13 -32.00
CA ARG A 202 -12.94 7.21 -31.65
C ARG A 202 -13.65 7.62 -30.36
N PHE A 203 -12.89 8.04 -29.35
CA PHE A 203 -13.43 8.60 -28.12
C PHE A 203 -14.29 9.84 -28.39
N ILE A 204 -13.76 10.83 -29.10
CA ILE A 204 -14.47 12.08 -29.44
C ILE A 204 -15.74 11.78 -30.25
N ALA A 205 -15.66 10.86 -31.23
CA ALA A 205 -16.82 10.48 -32.03
C ALA A 205 -17.98 9.89 -31.19
N ARG A 206 -17.67 9.19 -30.08
CA ARG A 206 -18.70 8.61 -29.20
C ARG A 206 -19.11 9.49 -28.03
N ARG A 207 -18.21 10.31 -27.47
CA ARG A 207 -18.43 11.08 -26.23
C ARG A 207 -18.53 12.59 -26.46
N GLY A 208 -18.21 13.06 -27.66
CA GLY A 208 -18.06 14.46 -28.01
C GLY A 208 -16.68 15.00 -27.61
N PHE A 209 -16.42 16.25 -27.98
CA PHE A 209 -15.15 16.93 -27.65
C PHE A 209 -15.01 17.12 -26.14
N CYS A 210 -13.78 16.95 -25.65
CA CYS A 210 -13.35 17.38 -24.33
C CYS A 210 -12.63 18.72 -24.41
N VAL A 211 -12.61 19.47 -23.30
CA VAL A 211 -11.92 20.76 -23.18
C VAL A 211 -10.50 20.51 -22.68
N THR A 212 -10.34 19.66 -21.66
CA THR A 212 -9.05 19.41 -21.03
C THR A 212 -8.79 17.91 -20.89
N ILE A 213 -7.57 17.50 -21.26
CA ILE A 213 -7.03 16.16 -21.11
C ILE A 213 -5.91 16.19 -20.08
N TYR A 214 -5.98 15.30 -19.09
CA TYR A 214 -4.97 15.12 -18.06
C TYR A 214 -4.24 13.79 -18.25
N SER A 215 -2.90 13.83 -18.24
CA SER A 215 -2.06 12.62 -18.23
C SER A 215 -1.05 12.66 -17.09
N ASP A 216 -0.55 11.49 -16.68
CA ASP A 216 0.51 11.42 -15.68
C ASP A 216 1.82 12.05 -16.20
N ASN A 217 2.57 12.70 -15.32
CA ASN A 217 3.90 13.19 -15.63
C ASN A 217 4.88 12.02 -15.42
N GLY A 218 5.37 11.47 -16.53
CA GLY A 218 6.15 10.24 -16.58
C GLY A 218 7.48 10.24 -15.79
N THR A 219 7.88 11.34 -15.16
CA THR A 219 9.12 11.47 -14.37
C THR A 219 9.15 10.60 -13.11
N ASN A 220 7.99 10.20 -12.59
CA ASN A 220 7.87 9.33 -11.42
C ASN A 220 7.99 7.82 -11.70
N PHE A 221 8.07 7.40 -12.96
CA PHE A 221 8.20 5.98 -13.34
C PHE A 221 9.66 5.50 -13.30
N LEU A 222 10.37 5.76 -12.19
CA LEU A 222 11.78 5.38 -12.00
C LEU A 222 11.98 3.88 -11.71
N GLY A 223 10.91 3.08 -11.59
CA GLY A 223 11.01 1.76 -10.96
C GLY A 223 10.39 0.55 -11.65
N ALA A 224 9.82 0.66 -12.86
CA ALA A 224 9.07 -0.49 -13.40
C ALA A 224 9.24 -0.67 -14.91
N ASN A 225 9.61 -1.89 -15.30
CA ASN A 225 9.48 -2.59 -16.59
C ASN A 225 9.87 -1.84 -17.90
N ASN A 226 10.52 -2.54 -18.84
CA ASN A 226 10.87 -1.99 -20.16
C ASN A 226 9.65 -1.40 -20.91
N GLU A 227 8.44 -1.89 -20.62
CA GLU A 227 7.18 -1.52 -21.24
C GLU A 227 6.61 -0.18 -20.74
N LEU A 228 6.79 0.15 -19.45
CA LEU A 228 6.42 1.47 -18.94
C LEU A 228 7.41 2.52 -19.46
N ARG A 229 8.64 2.11 -19.76
CA ARG A 229 9.65 2.95 -20.44
C ARG A 229 9.27 3.27 -21.89
N GLU A 230 8.74 2.31 -22.66
CA GLU A 230 8.23 2.56 -24.03
C GLU A 230 7.09 3.59 -24.05
N LEU A 231 6.09 3.41 -23.18
CA LEU A 231 4.95 4.33 -23.06
C LEU A 231 5.40 5.72 -22.62
N ARG A 232 6.31 5.78 -21.64
CA ARG A 232 6.91 7.02 -21.19
C ARG A 232 7.64 7.73 -22.31
N ASN A 233 8.46 7.01 -23.08
CA ASN A 233 9.20 7.58 -24.19
C ASN A 233 8.26 8.15 -25.25
N LEU A 234 7.13 7.48 -25.54
CA LEU A 234 6.12 8.04 -26.44
C LEU A 234 5.56 9.35 -25.89
N LEU A 235 4.99 9.33 -24.67
CA LEU A 235 4.33 10.50 -24.07
C LEU A 235 5.28 11.68 -23.84
N GLN A 236 6.58 11.40 -23.65
CA GLN A 236 7.61 12.42 -23.47
C GLN A 236 8.31 12.84 -24.76
N SER A 237 8.18 12.08 -25.86
CA SER A 237 8.83 12.43 -27.12
C SER A 237 8.31 13.74 -27.70
N ASP A 238 9.21 14.57 -28.19
CA ASP A 238 8.86 15.88 -28.74
C ASP A 238 8.01 15.74 -30.02
N ASP A 239 8.28 14.75 -30.86
CA ASP A 239 7.47 14.44 -32.04
C ASP A 239 6.01 14.09 -31.66
N HIS A 240 5.80 13.28 -30.62
CA HIS A 240 4.46 12.96 -30.12
C HIS A 240 3.76 14.19 -29.57
N LYS A 241 4.45 14.98 -28.73
CA LYS A 241 3.87 16.22 -28.18
C LYS A 241 3.48 17.17 -29.29
N VAL A 242 4.33 17.39 -30.29
CA VAL A 242 4.03 18.29 -31.41
C VAL A 242 2.82 17.79 -32.21
N LYS A 243 2.76 16.50 -32.58
CA LYS A 243 1.64 15.93 -33.34
C LYS A 243 0.32 15.93 -32.59
N VAL A 244 0.37 15.61 -31.29
CA VAL A 244 -0.82 15.61 -30.45
C VAL A 244 -1.26 17.05 -30.16
N GLN A 245 -0.34 17.95 -29.83
CA GLN A 245 -0.66 19.36 -29.60
C GLN A 245 -1.21 20.04 -30.85
N SER A 246 -0.67 19.77 -32.04
CA SER A 246 -1.24 20.32 -33.28
C SER A 246 -2.67 19.81 -33.52
N PHE A 247 -2.89 18.50 -33.36
CA PHE A 247 -4.23 17.92 -33.46
C PHE A 247 -5.22 18.54 -32.45
N LEU A 248 -4.78 18.82 -31.24
CA LEU A 248 -5.59 19.40 -30.16
C LEU A 248 -5.83 20.91 -30.33
N ALA A 249 -4.82 21.66 -30.78
CA ALA A 249 -4.89 23.10 -31.00
C ALA A 249 -5.95 23.46 -32.03
N ASP A 250 -6.01 22.71 -33.14
CA ASP A 250 -7.06 22.83 -34.16
C ASP A 250 -8.48 22.68 -33.59
N ARG A 251 -8.61 22.01 -32.45
CA ARG A 251 -9.89 21.60 -31.83
C ARG A 251 -10.16 22.33 -30.51
N ARG A 252 -9.34 23.32 -30.14
CA ARG A 252 -9.41 24.08 -28.87
C ARG A 252 -9.41 23.18 -27.64
N MET A 253 -8.60 22.12 -27.69
CA MET A 253 -8.44 21.16 -26.60
C MET A 253 -7.10 21.40 -25.91
N GLU A 254 -7.06 21.31 -24.59
CA GLU A 254 -5.85 21.51 -23.80
C GLU A 254 -5.34 20.16 -23.24
N TRP A 255 -4.02 19.95 -23.29
CA TRP A 255 -3.37 18.81 -22.64
C TRP A 255 -2.54 19.26 -21.46
N LEU A 256 -2.83 18.73 -20.28
CA LEU A 256 -2.17 19.05 -19.02
C LEU A 256 -1.50 17.80 -18.42
N PHE A 257 -0.26 17.96 -17.96
CA PHE A 257 0.40 16.96 -17.15
C PHE A 257 0.13 17.21 -15.67
N ILE A 258 -0.24 16.17 -14.93
CA ILE A 258 -0.43 16.30 -13.47
C ILE A 258 0.93 16.52 -12.79
N PRO A 259 0.98 17.24 -11.65
CA PRO A 259 2.22 17.40 -10.91
C PRO A 259 2.75 16.04 -10.41
N PRO A 260 4.08 15.84 -10.35
CA PRO A 260 4.65 14.60 -9.83
C PRO A 260 4.21 14.37 -8.38
N ASN A 261 4.04 13.10 -7.99
CA ASN A 261 3.63 12.66 -6.65
C ASN A 261 2.28 13.22 -6.19
N SER A 262 1.29 13.29 -7.09
CA SER A 262 -0.05 13.79 -6.78
C SER A 262 -1.08 12.65 -6.61
N PRO A 263 -1.15 11.97 -5.44
CA PRO A 263 -2.04 10.82 -5.23
C PRO A 263 -3.54 11.16 -5.39
N HIS A 264 -3.93 12.42 -5.19
CA HIS A 264 -5.31 12.89 -5.40
C HIS A 264 -5.77 12.79 -6.86
N PHE A 265 -4.83 13.00 -7.78
CA PHE A 265 -5.02 12.72 -9.19
C PHE A 265 -4.86 11.22 -9.40
N GLY A 266 -3.65 10.66 -9.20
CA GLY A 266 -3.31 9.27 -9.52
C GLY A 266 -4.30 8.19 -9.02
N GLY A 267 -4.95 8.39 -7.86
CA GLY A 267 -5.91 7.44 -7.32
C GLY A 267 -7.10 7.10 -8.23
N LEU A 268 -7.60 8.02 -9.06
CA LEU A 268 -8.69 7.71 -10.01
C LEU A 268 -8.20 6.83 -11.18
N TRP A 269 -6.99 7.06 -11.65
CA TRP A 269 -6.35 6.36 -12.76
C TRP A 269 -6.03 4.93 -12.33
N GLU A 270 -5.37 4.78 -11.17
CA GLU A 270 -5.09 3.49 -10.55
C GLU A 270 -6.37 2.67 -10.30
N ALA A 271 -7.43 3.32 -9.79
CA ALA A 271 -8.70 2.65 -9.54
C ALA A 271 -9.36 2.16 -10.85
N ALA A 272 -9.32 2.95 -11.92
CA ALA A 272 -9.86 2.58 -13.21
C ALA A 272 -9.08 1.42 -13.84
N VAL A 273 -7.74 1.50 -13.89
CA VAL A 273 -6.88 0.42 -14.40
C VAL A 273 -7.05 -0.86 -13.60
N LYS A 274 -7.06 -0.77 -12.26
CA LYS A 274 -7.26 -1.94 -11.39
C LYS A 274 -8.62 -2.57 -11.61
N SER A 275 -9.66 -1.74 -11.76
CA SER A 275 -11.01 -2.20 -12.08
C SER A 275 -11.03 -2.91 -13.44
N PHE A 276 -10.47 -2.30 -14.49
CA PHE A 276 -10.38 -2.88 -15.82
C PHE A 276 -9.66 -4.24 -15.79
N LYS A 277 -8.43 -4.30 -15.26
CA LYS A 277 -7.65 -5.55 -15.16
C LYS A 277 -8.38 -6.64 -14.39
N ARG A 278 -9.14 -6.29 -13.36
CA ARG A 278 -9.93 -7.26 -12.57
C ARG A 278 -11.09 -7.84 -13.37
N HIS A 279 -11.86 -7.00 -14.05
CA HIS A 279 -13.01 -7.44 -14.83
C HIS A 279 -12.58 -8.18 -16.10
N PHE A 280 -11.57 -7.64 -16.80
CA PHE A 280 -11.01 -8.27 -17.99
C PHE A 280 -10.50 -9.69 -17.71
N ARG A 281 -9.77 -9.90 -16.60
CA ARG A 281 -9.31 -11.25 -16.19
C ARG A 281 -10.45 -12.25 -15.95
N ARG A 282 -11.59 -11.80 -15.44
CA ARG A 282 -12.74 -12.68 -15.15
C ARG A 282 -13.47 -13.09 -16.41
N VAL A 283 -13.59 -12.18 -17.38
CA VAL A 283 -14.33 -12.41 -18.62
C VAL A 283 -13.47 -13.05 -19.70
N ALA A 284 -12.27 -12.52 -19.95
CA ALA A 284 -11.36 -13.07 -20.95
C ALA A 284 -10.55 -14.28 -20.45
N GLY A 285 -10.54 -14.53 -19.14
CA GLY A 285 -9.74 -15.59 -18.53
C GLY A 285 -8.25 -15.24 -18.42
N TRP A 286 -7.47 -16.17 -17.86
CA TRP A 286 -6.05 -15.97 -17.53
C TRP A 286 -5.11 -15.99 -18.76
N GLY A 287 -5.55 -16.47 -19.92
CA GLY A 287 -4.70 -16.70 -21.10
C GLY A 287 -4.17 -15.45 -21.82
N TYR A 288 -4.66 -14.27 -21.45
CA TYR A 288 -4.36 -12.99 -22.13
C TYR A 288 -3.42 -12.06 -21.37
N MET A 289 -3.10 -12.36 -20.11
CA MET A 289 -2.07 -11.63 -19.36
C MET A 289 -0.78 -12.45 -19.40
N GLY A 290 0.33 -11.82 -19.78
CA GLY A 290 1.61 -12.49 -19.98
C GLY A 290 1.96 -13.46 -18.84
N GLY A 291 2.11 -14.74 -19.17
CA GLY A 291 2.67 -15.74 -18.25
C GLY A 291 1.90 -17.04 -17.99
N ARG A 292 1.15 -17.63 -18.95
CA ARG A 292 1.06 -19.10 -19.13
C ARG A 292 0.21 -19.50 -20.34
N ARG A 293 0.66 -20.53 -21.07
CA ARG A 293 -0.02 -21.15 -22.22
C ARG A 293 -1.33 -21.80 -21.76
N ARG A 294 -2.46 -21.34 -22.30
CA ARG A 294 -3.50 -22.22 -22.86
C ARG A 294 -4.12 -21.58 -24.09
N GLU A 295 -4.48 -22.47 -24.99
CA GLU A 295 -5.16 -22.23 -26.26
C GLU A 295 -6.60 -21.81 -25.97
N ASP A 296 -7.23 -21.16 -26.94
CA ASP A 296 -8.64 -20.77 -26.93
C ASP A 296 -8.97 -19.49 -26.16
N GLY A 297 -8.90 -18.40 -26.91
CA GLY A 297 -9.56 -17.17 -26.55
C GLY A 297 -9.86 -16.38 -27.82
N VAL A 298 -11.14 -16.12 -28.06
CA VAL A 298 -11.66 -15.26 -29.12
C VAL A 298 -11.57 -13.81 -28.67
N ALA A 299 -11.02 -12.91 -29.49
CA ALA A 299 -11.12 -11.48 -29.25
C ALA A 299 -12.55 -11.01 -29.58
N SER A 300 -13.45 -11.05 -28.60
CA SER A 300 -14.72 -10.32 -28.68
C SER A 300 -14.45 -8.83 -28.53
N VAL A 301 -15.15 -7.97 -29.28
CA VAL A 301 -15.19 -6.53 -28.98
C VAL A 301 -15.97 -6.37 -27.69
N ILE A 302 -15.23 -6.15 -26.59
CA ILE A 302 -15.83 -5.95 -25.27
C ILE A 302 -16.03 -4.45 -25.08
N GLU A 303 -17.28 -3.98 -25.16
CA GLU A 303 -17.62 -2.65 -24.69
C GLU A 303 -17.76 -2.71 -23.16
N ILE A 304 -16.74 -2.19 -22.46
CA ILE A 304 -16.77 -2.05 -21.00
C ILE A 304 -17.13 -0.59 -20.70
N SER A 305 -18.34 -0.36 -20.22
CA SER A 305 -18.77 0.93 -19.69
C SER A 305 -19.11 0.78 -18.20
N GLY A 306 -18.58 1.67 -17.36
CA GLY A 306 -18.80 1.62 -15.92
C GLY A 306 -18.72 2.99 -15.26
N LYS A 307 -19.38 3.12 -14.11
CA LYS A 307 -19.32 4.29 -13.23
C LYS A 307 -18.52 3.91 -11.98
N LEU A 308 -17.45 4.66 -11.68
CA LEU A 308 -16.73 4.51 -10.42
C LEU A 308 -17.50 5.26 -9.32
N GLU A 309 -18.03 4.55 -8.34
CA GLU A 309 -18.69 5.15 -7.17
C GLU A 309 -17.72 5.18 -5.98
N SER A 310 -17.71 6.29 -5.24
CA SER A 310 -17.05 6.36 -3.94
C SER A 310 -17.89 5.60 -2.92
N LEU A 311 -17.29 4.66 -2.18
CA LEU A 311 -17.96 4.02 -1.04
C LEU A 311 -18.19 5.09 0.04
N GLY A 312 -19.45 5.47 0.30
CA GLY A 312 -19.81 6.19 1.51
C GLY A 312 -19.44 5.35 2.74
N LYS A 313 -18.86 5.99 3.76
CA LYS A 313 -18.45 5.34 5.01
C LYS A 313 -19.67 4.71 5.70
N GLY A 314 -19.74 3.38 5.74
CA GLY A 314 -20.45 2.69 6.82
C GLY A 314 -19.70 2.96 8.12
N GLY A 315 -20.43 3.36 9.17
CA GLY A 315 -19.89 3.95 10.39
C GLY A 315 -18.72 3.19 11.00
N ASN A 316 -17.52 3.77 10.89
CA ASN A 316 -16.66 4.06 12.04
C ASN A 316 -15.60 5.07 11.62
N GLN A 317 -15.39 6.07 12.46
CA GLN A 317 -14.52 7.21 12.19
C GLN A 317 -13.04 6.80 12.22
N SER A 318 -12.48 6.51 11.06
CA SER A 318 -11.05 6.70 10.79
C SER A 318 -10.88 7.30 9.39
N GLY A 319 -10.05 8.33 9.30
CA GLY A 319 -9.84 9.20 8.14
C GLY A 319 -9.01 8.58 7.02
N GLY A 320 -9.23 7.31 6.69
CA GLY A 320 -8.56 6.68 5.55
C GLY A 320 -9.10 7.15 4.20
N LEU A 321 -8.24 7.08 3.18
CA LEU A 321 -8.57 7.16 1.75
C LEU A 321 -9.95 6.53 1.51
N VAL A 322 -10.92 7.30 1.02
CA VAL A 322 -12.23 6.74 0.66
C VAL A 322 -11.99 5.74 -0.47
N PRO A 323 -12.17 4.43 -0.24
CA PRO A 323 -11.94 3.44 -1.28
C PRO A 323 -12.99 3.65 -2.38
N VAL A 324 -12.53 3.97 -3.59
CA VAL A 324 -13.40 3.99 -4.77
C VAL A 324 -13.47 2.55 -5.27
N SER A 325 -14.65 1.93 -5.17
CA SER A 325 -14.89 0.59 -5.68
C SER A 325 -15.81 0.68 -6.89
N ALA A 326 -15.39 0.13 -8.02
CA ALA A 326 -16.25 -0.04 -9.18
C ALA A 326 -17.39 -1.02 -8.83
N LYS A 327 -18.56 -0.49 -8.49
CA LYS A 327 -19.75 -1.29 -8.15
C LYS A 327 -20.59 -1.68 -9.37
N ARG A 328 -20.49 -0.97 -10.50
CA ARG A 328 -21.19 -1.34 -11.75
C ARG A 328 -20.28 -1.17 -12.96
N VAL A 329 -19.76 -2.29 -13.44
CA VAL A 329 -19.09 -2.42 -14.73
C VAL A 329 -19.99 -3.30 -15.59
N TRP A 330 -20.53 -2.73 -16.66
CA TRP A 330 -21.31 -3.48 -17.63
C TRP A 330 -20.38 -3.92 -18.75
N ILE A 331 -20.46 -5.20 -19.10
CA ILE A 331 -19.68 -5.83 -20.15
C ILE A 331 -20.73 -6.27 -21.16
N ARG A 332 -20.80 -5.58 -22.31
CA ARG A 332 -21.66 -5.99 -23.40
C ARG A 332 -20.78 -6.60 -24.48
N GLU A 333 -21.05 -7.86 -24.81
CA GLU A 333 -20.46 -8.51 -25.97
C GLU A 333 -21.16 -7.95 -27.21
N VAL A 334 -20.42 -7.22 -28.06
CA VAL A 334 -20.95 -6.75 -29.33
C VAL A 334 -20.47 -7.71 -30.40
N LEU A 335 -21.37 -8.57 -30.88
CA LEU A 335 -21.10 -9.40 -32.05
C LEU A 335 -20.95 -8.50 -33.28
N PRO A 336 -19.87 -8.63 -34.06
CA PRO A 336 -19.76 -7.90 -35.31
C PRO A 336 -20.79 -8.48 -36.30
N GLY A 337 -21.78 -7.67 -36.72
CA GLY A 337 -22.60 -7.99 -37.90
C GLY A 337 -24.11 -8.13 -37.74
N GLN A 338 -24.78 -7.50 -36.77
CA GLN A 338 -26.24 -7.32 -36.82
C GLN A 338 -26.64 -5.85 -36.78
N GLY A 339 -26.12 -5.08 -37.74
CA GLY A 339 -26.63 -3.78 -38.14
C GLY A 339 -27.13 -3.86 -39.58
N GLY A 340 -27.99 -4.83 -39.88
CA GLY A 340 -28.67 -4.91 -41.16
C GLY A 340 -29.77 -3.86 -41.20
N VAL A 341 -29.53 -2.78 -41.93
CA VAL A 341 -30.58 -1.90 -42.44
C VAL A 341 -31.60 -2.77 -43.15
N LYS A 342 -32.82 -2.88 -42.62
CA LYS A 342 -33.94 -3.42 -43.39
C LYS A 342 -34.33 -2.35 -44.41
N PRO A 343 -34.32 -2.64 -45.72
CA PRO A 343 -34.83 -1.71 -46.71
C PRO A 343 -36.34 -1.55 -46.52
N ASN A 344 -36.82 -0.32 -46.73
CA ASN A 344 -38.24 0.00 -46.79
C ASN A 344 -38.98 -1.01 -47.66
N GLN A 345 -40.02 -1.64 -47.11
CA GLN A 345 -41.08 -2.27 -47.88
C GLN A 345 -42.34 -1.42 -47.68
N GLN A 346 -42.84 -0.90 -48.80
CA GLN A 346 -44.12 -0.20 -48.94
C GLN A 346 -45.27 -1.06 -48.38
N VAL A 347 -46.20 -0.44 -47.64
CA VAL A 347 -47.61 -0.20 -48.03
C VAL A 347 -48.03 1.13 -47.39
#